data_AF-A0AAU6S353-F1
#
_entry.id   AF-A0AAU6S353-F1
#
_cell.length_a   1.000
_cell.length_b   1.000
_cell.length_c   1.000
_cell.angle_alpha   90.00
_cell.angle_beta   90.00
_cell.angle_gamma   90.00
#
_symmetry.space_group_name_H-M   'P 1'
#
loop_
_entity.id
_entity.type
_entity.pdbx_description
1 polymer ?
#
loop_
_entity_poly.entity_id
_entity_poly.type
_entity_poly.pdbx_seq_one_letter_code
_entity_poly.pdbx_strand_id
1 'polypeptide(L)'
;MNGMLQTINDLHDQCNQLIGFLLYQGSLNNAKFEKTISERQFNMIMVMMGLDKVYTPAALLRNAQIKALYSNRTDRTFYRDIASLVDEGFLCEQDGKLLLNI
;
A
#
# COMPACT_ATOMS: atom_id res chain seq x y z
N MET A 1 -38.40 10.07 1.12
CA MET A 1 -37.73 10.75 2.24
C MET A 1 -36.40 10.08 2.65
N ASN A 2 -35.85 9.14 1.86
CA ASN A 2 -34.62 8.38 2.21
C ASN A 2 -33.32 9.01 1.69
N GLY A 3 -33.39 10.09 0.91
CA GLY A 3 -32.21 10.69 0.27
C GLY A 3 -31.26 11.38 1.25
N MET A 4 -31.79 12.08 2.25
CA MET A 4 -30.95 12.82 3.22
C MET A 4 -30.15 11.87 4.13
N LEU A 5 -30.78 10.77 4.58
CA LEU A 5 -30.09 9.74 5.36
C LEU A 5 -28.99 9.07 4.53
N GLN A 6 -29.25 8.76 3.26
CA GLN A 6 -28.25 8.20 2.36
C GLN A 6 -27.07 9.15 2.17
N THR A 7 -27.32 10.44 1.92
CA THR A 7 -26.26 11.45 1.78
C THR A 7 -25.39 11.57 3.03
N ILE A 8 -25.99 11.49 4.22
CA ILE A 8 -25.24 11.49 5.49
C ILE A 8 -24.34 10.26 5.60
N ASN A 9 -24.85 9.07 5.26
CA ASN A 9 -24.06 7.84 5.27
C ASN A 9 -22.90 7.92 4.26
N ASP A 10 -23.15 8.40 3.04
CA ASP A 10 -22.12 8.54 2.00
C ASP A 10 -21.01 9.51 2.44
N LEU A 11 -21.37 10.61 3.13
CA LEU A 11 -20.40 11.55 3.72
C LEU A 11 -19.58 10.90 4.83
N HIS A 12 -20.23 10.15 5.72
CA HIS A 12 -19.52 9.41 6.77
C HIS A 12 -18.54 8.39 6.21
N ASP A 13 -18.93 7.65 5.17
CA ASP A 13 -18.06 6.68 4.51
C ASP A 13 -16.85 7.36 3.86
N GLN A 14 -17.05 8.51 3.20
CA GLN A 14 -15.95 9.31 2.65
C GLN A 14 -15.00 9.84 3.73
N CYS A 15 -15.55 10.33 4.84
CA CYS A 15 -14.75 10.74 6.00
C CYS A 15 -13.92 9.57 6.56
N ASN A 16 -14.53 8.40 6.71
CA ASN A 16 -13.85 7.20 7.22
C ASN A 16 -12.72 6.76 6.28
N GLN A 17 -12.95 6.78 4.96
CA GLN A 17 -11.90 6.48 3.97
C GLN A 17 -10.73 7.46 4.05
N LEU A 18 -10.99 8.76 4.19
CA LEU A 18 -9.95 9.77 4.32
C LEU A 18 -9.16 9.59 5.63
N ILE A 19 -9.85 9.33 6.75
CA ILE A 19 -9.21 9.08 8.04
C ILE A 19 -8.32 7.84 7.96
N GLY A 20 -8.81 6.73 7.39
CA GLY A 20 -8.02 5.51 7.19
C GLY A 20 -6.76 5.77 6.37
N PHE A 21 -6.89 6.49 5.25
CA PHE A 21 -5.73 6.86 4.42
C PHE A 21 -4.69 7.71 5.17
N LEU A 22 -5.13 8.70 5.94
CA LEU A 22 -4.21 9.56 6.72
C LEU A 22 -3.51 8.78 7.84
N LEU A 23 -4.23 7.90 8.54
CA LEU A 23 -3.66 7.02 9.56
C LEU A 23 -2.63 6.06 8.96
N TYR A 24 -2.92 5.50 7.78
CA TYR A 24 -1.99 4.65 7.06
C TYR A 24 -0.72 5.42 6.66
N GLN A 25 -0.85 6.62 6.07
CA GLN A 25 0.30 7.45 5.73
C GLN A 25 1.13 7.85 6.95
N GLY A 26 0.49 8.19 8.06
CA GLY A 26 1.16 8.48 9.33
C GLY A 26 1.97 7.30 9.83
N SER A 27 1.36 6.10 9.84
CA SER A 27 2.02 4.85 10.27
C SER A 27 3.20 4.50 9.36
N LEU A 28 3.05 4.67 8.04
CA LEU A 28 4.12 4.42 7.07
C LEU A 28 5.31 5.39 7.25
N ASN A 29 5.03 6.66 7.50
CA ASN A 29 6.07 7.66 7.77
C ASN A 29 6.82 7.37 9.08
N ASN A 30 6.10 6.97 10.13
CA ASN A 30 6.70 6.58 11.40
C ASN A 30 7.58 5.34 11.23
N ALA A 31 7.10 4.31 10.53
CA ALA A 31 7.87 3.10 10.25
C ALA A 31 9.16 3.39 9.47
N LYS A 32 9.13 4.31 8.50
CA LYS A 32 10.33 4.78 7.80
C LYS A 32 11.29 5.51 8.75
N PHE A 33 10.76 6.38 9.61
CA PHE A 33 11.55 7.17 10.56
C PHE A 33 12.24 6.28 11.61
N GLU A 34 11.50 5.31 12.14
CA GLU A 34 11.97 4.31 13.12
C GLU A 34 12.84 3.21 12.48
N LYS A 35 12.89 3.18 11.14
CA LYS A 35 13.65 2.20 10.33
C LYS A 35 13.15 0.76 10.51
N THR A 36 11.88 0.57 10.85
CA THR A 36 11.23 -0.75 10.81
C THR A 36 11.04 -1.21 9.36
N ILE A 37 10.83 -0.26 8.45
CA ILE A 37 10.90 -0.48 7.00
C ILE A 37 12.07 0.29 6.37
N SER A 38 12.63 -0.28 5.32
CA SER A 38 13.68 0.39 4.53
C SER A 38 13.12 1.49 3.62
N GLU A 39 13.98 2.42 3.20
CA GLU A 39 13.61 3.45 2.22
C GLU A 39 13.05 2.87 0.92
N ARG A 40 13.59 1.73 0.48
CA ARG A 40 13.08 1.03 -0.72
C ARG A 40 11.67 0.49 -0.51
N GLN A 41 11.39 -0.11 0.63
CA GLN A 41 10.05 -0.60 0.99
C GLN A 41 9.05 0.55 1.09
N PHE A 42 9.44 1.66 1.73
CA PHE A 42 8.63 2.88 1.75
C PHE A 42 8.32 3.37 0.33
N ASN A 43 9.33 3.49 -0.53
CA ASN A 43 9.15 3.96 -1.91
C ASN A 43 8.29 2.98 -2.74
N MET A 44 8.36 1.67 -2.49
CA MET A 44 7.46 0.69 -3.10
C MET A 44 6.00 1.00 -2.73
N ILE A 45 5.70 1.23 -1.45
CA ILE A 45 4.34 1.56 -1.00
C ILE A 45 3.88 2.88 -1.62
N MET A 46 4.74 3.90 -1.67
CA MET A 46 4.42 5.18 -2.32
C MET A 46 4.10 5.03 -3.80
N VAL A 47 4.82 4.16 -4.53
CA VAL A 47 4.48 3.82 -5.91
C VAL A 47 3.11 3.14 -5.96
N MET A 48 2.88 2.13 -5.13
CA MET A 48 1.60 1.40 -5.08
C MET A 48 0.39 2.28 -4.75
N MET A 49 0.55 3.30 -3.90
CA MET A 49 -0.49 4.31 -3.62
C MET A 49 -0.93 5.09 -4.88
N GLY A 50 -0.03 5.25 -5.85
CA GLY A 50 -0.32 5.91 -7.12
C GLY A 50 -0.79 4.97 -8.23
N LEU A 51 -0.89 3.66 -7.96
CA LEU A 51 -1.38 2.67 -8.92
C LEU A 51 -2.83 2.27 -8.60
N ASP A 52 -3.50 1.69 -9.59
CA ASP A 52 -4.83 1.10 -9.40
C ASP A 52 -4.75 -0.06 -8.39
N LYS A 53 -5.84 -0.32 -7.66
CA LYS A 53 -5.77 -0.97 -6.33
C LYS A 53 -5.12 -2.36 -6.25
N VAL A 54 -4.90 -3.08 -7.35
CA VAL A 54 -4.67 -4.52 -7.26
C VAL A 54 -3.67 -5.06 -8.29
N TYR A 55 -2.53 -5.56 -7.82
CA TYR A 55 -1.49 -6.20 -8.65
C TYR A 55 -1.09 -7.55 -8.09
N THR A 56 -0.85 -8.54 -8.96
CA THR A 56 -0.05 -9.70 -8.52
C THR A 56 1.40 -9.25 -8.29
N PRO A 57 2.18 -9.91 -7.41
CA PRO A 57 3.59 -9.59 -7.22
C PRO A 57 4.38 -9.53 -8.54
N ALA A 58 4.15 -10.49 -9.43
CA ALA A 58 4.81 -10.52 -10.74
C ALA A 58 4.40 -9.36 -11.65
N ALA A 59 3.14 -8.89 -11.58
CA ALA A 59 2.68 -7.72 -12.32
C ALA A 59 3.28 -6.43 -11.74
N LEU A 60 3.35 -6.32 -10.41
CA LEU A 60 3.97 -5.19 -9.73
C LEU A 60 5.45 -5.07 -10.09
N LEU A 61 6.20 -6.18 -10.13
CA LEU A 61 7.62 -6.17 -10.51
C LEU A 61 7.86 -5.69 -11.96
N ARG A 62 6.88 -5.83 -12.85
CA ARG A 62 6.94 -5.32 -14.22
C ARG A 62 6.68 -3.81 -14.33
N ASN A 63 6.14 -3.17 -13.29
CA ASN A 63 5.98 -1.72 -13.27
C ASN A 63 7.35 -1.05 -13.35
N ALA A 64 7.50 -0.05 -14.23
CA ALA A 64 8.80 0.58 -14.49
C ALA A 64 9.42 1.24 -13.25
N GLN A 65 8.61 1.87 -12.40
CA GLN A 65 9.08 2.51 -11.17
C GLN A 65 9.52 1.47 -10.14
N ILE A 66 8.74 0.40 -9.96
CA ILE A 66 9.14 -0.73 -9.11
C ILE A 66 10.42 -1.37 -9.63
N LYS A 67 10.49 -1.69 -10.92
CA LYS A 67 11.69 -2.28 -11.52
C LYS A 67 12.93 -1.41 -11.32
N ALA A 68 12.80 -0.09 -11.38
CA ALA A 68 13.89 0.84 -11.09
C ALA A 68 14.38 0.73 -9.63
N LEU A 69 13.47 0.62 -8.66
CA LEU A 69 13.81 0.43 -7.22
C LEU A 69 14.61 -0.86 -6.97
N TYR A 70 14.44 -1.89 -7.82
CA TYR A 70 15.10 -3.20 -7.71
C TYR A 70 16.17 -3.45 -8.78
N SER A 71 16.55 -2.44 -9.56
CA SER A 71 17.46 -2.57 -10.71
C SER A 71 18.79 -3.30 -10.44
N ASN A 72 19.36 -3.15 -9.25
CA ASN A 72 20.61 -3.81 -8.81
C ASN A 72 20.37 -4.94 -7.80
N ARG A 73 19.15 -5.50 -7.78
CA ARG A 73 18.71 -6.52 -6.82
C ARG A 73 18.11 -7.70 -7.55
N THR A 74 18.10 -8.83 -6.86
CA THR A 74 17.43 -10.03 -7.35
C THR A 74 15.94 -9.95 -7.10
N ASP A 75 15.14 -10.63 -7.91
CA ASP A 75 13.70 -10.80 -7.69
C ASP A 75 13.42 -11.36 -6.28
N ARG A 76 14.30 -12.23 -5.76
CA ARG A 76 14.22 -12.72 -4.37
C ARG A 76 14.20 -11.59 -3.33
N THR A 77 14.93 -10.50 -3.59
CA THR A 77 14.91 -9.31 -2.71
C THR A 77 13.54 -8.64 -2.75
N PHE A 78 12.94 -8.52 -3.93
CA PHE A 78 11.58 -7.97 -4.10
C PHE A 78 10.53 -8.79 -3.35
N TYR A 79 10.53 -10.12 -3.53
CA TYR A 79 9.58 -10.98 -2.83
C TYR A 79 9.77 -10.99 -1.32
N ARG A 80 11.02 -10.89 -0.84
CA ARG A 80 11.30 -10.75 0.60
C ARG A 80 10.79 -9.42 1.15
N ASP A 81 10.98 -8.33 0.41
CA ASP A 81 10.48 -7.01 0.83
C ASP A 81 8.94 -6.99 0.88
N ILE A 82 8.26 -7.68 -0.05
CA ILE A 82 6.79 -7.88 0.00
C ILE A 82 6.41 -8.64 1.28
N ALA A 83 7.02 -9.79 1.53
CA ALA A 83 6.70 -10.59 2.72
C ALA A 83 6.87 -9.77 4.01
N SER A 84 7.99 -9.04 4.12
CA SER A 84 8.21 -8.13 5.25
C SER A 84 7.17 -7.02 5.33
N LEU A 85 6.71 -6.45 4.21
CA LEU A 85 5.65 -5.44 4.22
C LEU A 85 4.27 -6.00 4.58
N VAL A 86 4.03 -7.29 4.32
CA VAL A 86 2.84 -8.01 4.81
C VAL A 86 2.94 -8.23 6.32
N ASP A 87 4.10 -8.69 6.80
CA ASP A 87 4.35 -8.92 8.23
C ASP A 87 4.22 -7.63 9.06
N GLU A 88 4.73 -6.51 8.53
CA GLU A 88 4.61 -5.17 9.13
C GLU A 88 3.21 -4.55 8.96
N GLY A 89 2.29 -5.24 8.27
CA GLY A 89 0.90 -4.83 8.14
C GLY A 89 0.65 -3.69 7.15
N PHE A 90 1.59 -3.37 6.26
CA PHE A 90 1.40 -2.35 5.22
C PHE A 90 0.79 -2.90 3.93
N LEU A 91 0.97 -4.19 3.66
CA LEU A 91 0.35 -4.91 2.56
C LEU A 91 -0.49 -6.06 3.07
N CYS A 92 -1.47 -6.48 2.28
CA CYS A 92 -2.13 -7.77 2.45
C CYS A 92 -2.23 -8.51 1.12
N GLU A 93 -2.24 -9.84 1.20
CA GLU A 93 -2.43 -10.71 0.05
C GLU A 93 -3.86 -11.23 0.02
N GLN A 94 -4.57 -11.01 -1.08
CA GLN A 94 -5.91 -11.51 -1.33
C GLN A 94 -5.99 -12.06 -2.76
N ASP A 95 -6.38 -13.32 -2.91
CA ASP A 95 -6.50 -14.02 -4.20
C ASP A 95 -5.24 -13.92 -5.08
N GLY A 96 -4.06 -13.99 -4.45
CA GLY A 96 -2.76 -13.88 -5.12
C GLY A 96 -2.40 -12.46 -5.58
N LYS A 97 -3.15 -11.46 -5.12
CA LYS A 97 -2.91 -10.05 -5.41
C LYS A 97 -2.56 -9.28 -4.15
N LEU A 98 -1.73 -8.26 -4.32
CA LEU A 98 -1.30 -7.34 -3.28
C LEU A 98 -2.24 -6.14 -3.21
N LEU A 99 -2.63 -5.81 -2.00
CA LEU A 99 -3.45 -4.66 -1.64
C LEU A 99 -2.73 -3.83 -0.58
N LEU A 100 -2.95 -2.51 -0.58
CA LEU A 100 -2.57 -1.66 0.55
C LEU A 100 -3.53 -1.96 1.71
N ASN A 101 -2.99 -2.15 2.90
CA ASN A 101 -3.78 -2.42 4.10
C ASN A 101 -4.28 -1.11 4.74
N ILE A 102 -5.17 -0.39 4.05
CA ILE A 102 -5.76 0.91 4.44
C ILE A 102 -7.11 0.69 5.12
#